data_AF-A0A1F5AYQ6-F1
#
_entry.id   AF-A0A1F5AYQ6-F1
#
_cell.length_a   1.000
_cell.length_b   1.000
_cell.length_c   1.000
_cell.angle_alpha   90.00
_cell.angle_beta   90.00
_cell.angle_gamma   90.00
#
_symmetry.space_group_name_H-M   'P 1'
#
loop_
_entity.id
_entity.type
_entity.pdbx_description
1 polymer ?
#
loop_
_entity_poly.entity_id
_entity_poly.type
_entity_poly.pdbx_seq_one_letter_code
_entity_poly.pdbx_strand_id
1 'polypeptide(L)'
;MAQEDDMNAAALRKARLDDEENDDPLVLEREAGSSASTKDHTVTFVLAFLVAVFSDLADIFVIGAIPIVGDALDAATGAILAALFLSIGGRRTMKRMIPLIGATLFEFLPFGITDIMPTFTLEVIYTWYMVTKENRAED
;
A
#
# COMPACT_ATOMS: atom_id res chain seq x y z
N MET A 1 8.70 4.56 57.97
CA MET A 1 7.23 4.68 57.80
C MET A 1 6.88 5.97 57.07
N ALA A 2 7.18 7.18 57.57
CA ALA A 2 6.85 8.44 56.86
C ALA A 2 7.46 8.58 55.45
N GLN A 3 8.64 7.99 55.18
CA GLN A 3 9.36 8.15 53.92
C GLN A 3 8.86 7.21 52.79
N GLU A 4 8.18 6.11 53.13
CA GLU A 4 7.59 5.18 52.13
C GLU A 4 6.23 5.67 51.65
N ASP A 5 5.44 6.30 52.54
CA ASP A 5 4.13 6.86 52.19
C ASP A 5 4.25 8.03 51.19
N ASP A 6 5.28 8.86 51.33
CA ASP A 6 5.56 9.99 50.42
C ASP A 6 6.00 9.53 49.02
N MET A 7 6.77 8.44 48.92
CA MET A 7 7.16 7.87 47.62
C MET A 7 5.97 7.26 46.87
N ASN A 8 5.06 6.60 47.59
CA ASN A 8 3.83 6.06 46.99
C ASN A 8 2.89 7.18 46.52
N ALA A 9 2.77 8.28 47.28
CA ALA A 9 1.96 9.43 46.88
C ALA A 9 2.52 10.14 45.64
N ALA A 10 3.85 10.24 45.52
CA ALA A 10 4.52 10.80 44.34
C ALA A 10 4.37 9.91 43.11
N ALA A 11 4.48 8.58 43.27
CA ALA A 11 4.29 7.62 42.19
C ALA A 11 2.83 7.61 41.68
N LEU A 12 1.84 7.67 42.59
CA LEU A 12 0.43 7.79 42.23
C LEU A 12 0.09 9.12 41.54
N ARG A 13 0.72 10.23 41.95
CA ARG A 13 0.55 11.51 41.26
C ARG A 13 1.14 11.50 39.85
N LYS A 14 2.31 10.89 39.68
CA LYS A 14 2.95 10.75 38.37
C LYS A 14 2.12 9.88 37.44
N ALA A 15 1.65 8.73 37.91
CA ALA A 15 0.77 7.85 37.13
C ALA A 15 -0.52 8.54 36.70
N ARG A 16 -1.07 9.45 37.51
CA ARG A 16 -2.29 10.20 37.17
C ARG A 16 -2.07 11.31 36.15
N LEU A 17 -0.88 11.93 36.15
CA LEU A 17 -0.48 12.94 35.17
C LEU A 17 -0.13 12.29 33.82
N ASP A 18 0.52 11.13 33.84
CA ASP A 18 0.84 10.37 32.64
C ASP A 18 -0.43 9.78 31.96
N ASP A 19 -1.51 9.51 32.72
CA ASP A 19 -2.82 9.09 32.18
C ASP A 19 -3.64 10.28 31.60
N GLU A 20 -3.54 11.48 32.18
CA GLU A 20 -4.25 12.69 31.69
C GLU A 20 -3.59 13.29 30.44
N GLU A 21 -2.33 12.99 30.13
CA GLU A 21 -1.64 13.48 28.93
C GLU A 21 -2.02 12.69 27.66
N ASN A 22 -2.71 11.55 27.79
CA ASN A 22 -3.09 10.68 26.67
C ASN A 22 -4.54 10.89 26.16
N ASP A 23 -5.31 11.74 26.85
CA ASP A 23 -6.70 12.08 26.50
C ASP A 23 -6.83 13.43 25.77
N ASP A 24 -5.73 13.97 25.22
CA ASP A 24 -5.80 15.15 24.35
C ASP A 24 -6.58 14.76 23.07
N PRO A 25 -7.78 15.33 22.85
CA PRO A 25 -8.64 14.96 21.73
C PRO A 25 -7.95 15.15 20.37
N LEU A 26 -6.95 16.04 20.28
CA LEU A 26 -6.16 16.23 19.06
C LEU A 26 -5.19 15.08 18.80
N VAL A 27 -4.64 14.45 19.85
CA VAL A 27 -3.75 13.29 19.71
C VAL A 27 -4.58 12.06 19.31
N LEU A 28 -5.74 11.85 19.93
CA LEU A 28 -6.65 10.77 19.59
C LEU A 28 -7.21 10.90 18.16
N GLU A 29 -7.57 12.11 17.70
CA GLU A 29 -7.98 12.33 16.30
C GLU A 29 -6.83 12.11 15.31
N ARG A 30 -5.60 12.48 15.67
CA ARG A 30 -4.42 12.27 14.82
C ARG A 30 -4.03 10.80 14.73
N GLU A 31 -4.11 10.06 15.82
CA GLU A 31 -3.89 8.60 15.83
C GLU A 31 -5.01 7.85 15.12
N ALA A 32 -6.27 8.23 15.31
CA ALA A 32 -7.41 7.66 14.58
C ALA A 32 -7.31 7.94 13.07
N GLY A 33 -6.94 9.16 12.68
CA GLY A 33 -6.73 9.54 11.28
C GLY A 33 -5.53 8.84 10.65
N SER A 34 -4.43 8.69 11.38
CA SER A 34 -3.24 7.94 10.96
C SER A 34 -3.54 6.43 10.80
N SER A 35 -4.28 5.84 11.75
CA SER A 35 -4.68 4.44 11.72
C SER A 35 -5.67 4.14 10.60
N ALA A 36 -6.62 5.04 10.33
CA ALA A 36 -7.57 4.93 9.22
C ALA A 36 -6.85 5.03 7.86
N SER A 37 -5.97 6.01 7.68
CA SER A 37 -5.14 6.17 6.48
C SER A 37 -4.28 4.92 6.21
N THR A 38 -3.68 4.35 7.25
CA THR A 38 -2.85 3.13 7.13
C THR A 38 -3.68 1.89 6.78
N LYS A 39 -4.89 1.76 7.33
CA LYS A 39 -5.83 0.67 6.97
C LYS A 39 -6.27 0.78 5.51
N ASP A 40 -6.62 1.98 5.05
CA ASP A 40 -7.07 2.20 3.67
C ASP A 40 -5.96 1.90 2.65
N HIS A 41 -4.72 2.26 2.98
CA HIS A 41 -3.55 1.92 2.16
C HIS A 41 -3.30 0.41 2.10
N THR A 42 -3.47 -0.29 3.23
CA THR A 42 -3.31 -1.75 3.31
C THR A 42 -4.39 -2.47 2.51
N VAL A 43 -5.66 -2.04 2.61
CA VAL A 43 -6.77 -2.61 1.84
C VAL A 43 -6.55 -2.39 0.34
N THR A 44 -6.13 -1.19 -0.05
CA THR A 44 -5.87 -0.88 -1.45
C THR A 44 -4.71 -1.69 -2.02
N PHE A 45 -3.66 -1.92 -1.22
CA PHE A 45 -2.57 -2.82 -1.60
C PHE A 45 -3.05 -4.26 -1.78
N VAL A 46 -3.82 -4.80 -0.83
CA VAL A 46 -4.36 -6.17 -0.93
C VAL A 46 -5.23 -6.31 -2.18
N LEU A 47 -6.08 -5.31 -2.48
CA LEU A 47 -6.91 -5.33 -3.67
C LEU A 47 -6.07 -5.29 -4.96
N ALA A 48 -5.07 -4.40 -5.02
CA ALA A 48 -4.16 -4.31 -6.15
C ALA A 48 -3.36 -5.60 -6.36
N PHE A 49 -2.89 -6.22 -5.26
CA PHE A 49 -2.15 -7.47 -5.29
C PHE A 49 -3.01 -8.62 -5.80
N LEU A 50 -4.27 -8.73 -5.36
CA LEU A 50 -5.19 -9.74 -5.87
C LEU A 50 -5.47 -9.55 -7.36
N VAL A 51 -5.75 -8.32 -7.81
CA VAL A 51 -5.99 -8.01 -9.22
C VAL A 51 -4.78 -8.40 -10.07
N ALA A 52 -3.57 -8.07 -9.63
CA ALA A 52 -2.34 -8.40 -10.33
C ALA A 52 -2.11 -9.91 -10.44
N VAL A 53 -2.26 -10.66 -9.34
CA VAL A 53 -2.12 -12.12 -9.35
C VAL A 53 -3.15 -12.78 -10.26
N PHE A 54 -4.40 -12.29 -10.27
CA PHE A 54 -5.43 -12.81 -11.17
C PHE A 54 -5.11 -12.51 -12.64
N SER A 55 -4.54 -11.33 -12.96
CA SER A 55 -4.14 -10.99 -14.33
C SER A 55 -3.00 -11.88 -14.80
N ASP A 56 -1.90 -11.95 -14.04
CA ASP A 56 -0.73 -12.77 -14.41
C ASP A 56 -1.12 -14.26 -14.58
N LEU A 57 -2.07 -14.76 -13.78
CA LEU A 57 -2.61 -16.11 -13.96
C LEU A 57 -3.50 -16.24 -15.20
N ALA A 58 -4.33 -15.23 -15.49
CA ALA A 58 -5.19 -15.22 -16.67
C ALA A 58 -4.35 -15.25 -17.95
N ASP A 59 -3.20 -14.59 -17.97
CA ASP A 59 -2.31 -14.53 -19.12
C ASP A 59 -1.80 -15.91 -19.53
N ILE A 60 -1.45 -16.74 -18.55
CA ILE A 60 -1.04 -18.14 -18.76
C ILE A 60 -2.13 -18.97 -19.47
N PHE A 61 -3.41 -18.66 -19.25
CA PHE A 61 -4.54 -19.46 -19.77
C PHE A 61 -5.25 -18.85 -20.99
N VAL A 62 -5.26 -17.52 -21.14
CA VAL A 62 -6.08 -16.79 -22.13
C VAL A 62 -5.25 -16.33 -23.34
N ILE A 63 -4.01 -15.90 -23.14
CA ILE A 63 -3.16 -15.35 -24.23
C ILE A 63 -2.75 -16.42 -25.23
N GLY A 64 -2.52 -17.66 -24.77
CA GLY A 64 -2.25 -18.80 -25.65
C GLY A 64 -3.38 -19.11 -26.63
N ALA A 65 -4.61 -18.60 -26.39
CA ALA A 65 -5.77 -18.83 -27.24
C ALA A 65 -6.11 -17.64 -28.16
N ILE A 66 -6.04 -16.38 -27.68
CA ILE A 66 -6.41 -15.18 -28.47
C ILE A 66 -5.57 -13.95 -28.05
N PRO A 67 -4.55 -13.55 -28.85
CA PRO A 67 -3.63 -12.46 -28.50
C PRO A 67 -4.31 -11.11 -28.22
N ILE A 68 -5.32 -10.76 -29.03
CA ILE A 68 -6.05 -9.48 -28.92
C ILE A 68 -6.83 -9.38 -27.60
N VAL A 69 -7.28 -10.51 -27.05
CA VAL A 69 -8.03 -10.54 -25.78
C VAL A 69 -7.08 -10.38 -24.60
N GLY A 70 -5.86 -10.92 -24.70
CA GLY A 70 -4.75 -10.69 -23.77
C GLY A 70 -4.43 -9.20 -23.64
N ASP A 71 -4.04 -8.58 -24.76
CA ASP A 71 -3.69 -7.16 -24.81
C ASP A 71 -4.77 -6.25 -24.19
N ALA A 72 -6.05 -6.57 -24.42
CA ALA A 72 -7.16 -5.81 -23.87
C ALA A 72 -7.32 -5.99 -22.34
N LEU A 73 -7.06 -7.19 -21.83
CA LEU A 73 -7.04 -7.48 -20.40
C LEU A 73 -5.86 -6.79 -19.72
N ASP A 74 -4.67 -6.82 -20.31
CA ASP A 74 -3.47 -6.16 -19.77
C ASP A 74 -3.65 -4.64 -19.69
N ALA A 75 -4.23 -4.06 -20.73
CA ALA A 75 -4.60 -2.64 -20.73
C ALA A 75 -5.56 -2.29 -19.58
N ALA A 76 -6.56 -3.15 -19.36
CA ALA A 76 -7.57 -2.95 -18.32
C ALA A 76 -6.96 -3.11 -16.91
N THR A 77 -6.15 -4.14 -16.71
CA THR A 77 -5.43 -4.39 -15.45
C THR A 77 -4.51 -3.22 -15.12
N GLY A 78 -3.70 -2.77 -16.08
CA GLY A 78 -2.83 -1.61 -15.92
C GLY A 78 -3.62 -0.37 -15.50
N ALA A 79 -4.76 -0.10 -16.14
CA ALA A 79 -5.62 1.04 -15.79
C ALA A 79 -6.23 0.94 -14.38
N ILE A 80 -6.68 -0.25 -13.98
CA ILE A 80 -7.24 -0.50 -12.63
C ILE A 80 -6.17 -0.29 -11.57
N LEU A 81 -4.98 -0.86 -11.76
CA LEU A 81 -3.86 -0.70 -10.83
C LEU A 81 -3.42 0.77 -10.75
N ALA A 82 -3.40 1.50 -11.87
CA ALA A 82 -3.11 2.93 -11.89
C ALA A 82 -4.09 3.73 -11.02
N ALA A 83 -5.38 3.44 -11.14
CA ALA A 83 -6.43 4.09 -10.37
C ALA A 83 -6.30 3.79 -8.87
N LEU A 84 -6.01 2.54 -8.51
CA LEU A 84 -5.80 2.12 -7.13
C LEU A 84 -4.58 2.82 -6.50
N PHE A 85 -3.44 2.87 -7.18
CA PHE A 85 -2.26 3.54 -6.65
C PHE A 85 -2.39 5.06 -6.60
N LEU A 86 -3.12 5.68 -7.55
CA LEU A 86 -3.43 7.10 -7.49
C LEU A 86 -4.27 7.46 -6.25
N SER A 87 -5.16 6.56 -5.82
CA SER A 87 -5.98 6.76 -4.62
C SER A 87 -5.16 6.80 -3.32
N ILE A 88 -3.98 6.15 -3.28
CA ILE A 88 -3.11 6.08 -2.09
C ILE A 88 -2.18 7.29 -1.96
N GLY A 89 -1.65 7.86 -3.05
CA GLY A 89 -0.52 8.81 -2.95
C GLY A 89 -0.68 10.19 -3.62
N GLY A 90 -1.83 10.47 -4.24
CA GLY A 90 -2.11 11.76 -4.88
C GLY A 90 -1.02 12.24 -5.87
N ARG A 91 -0.70 13.54 -5.88
CA ARG A 91 0.23 14.16 -6.86
C ARG A 91 1.67 13.64 -6.77
N ARG A 92 2.13 13.11 -5.62
CA ARG A 92 3.47 12.51 -5.47
C ARG A 92 3.57 11.14 -6.17
N THR A 93 2.45 10.47 -6.45
CA THR A 93 2.40 9.17 -7.13
C THR A 93 2.69 9.22 -8.63
N MET A 94 2.67 10.38 -9.29
CA MET A 94 2.91 10.41 -10.75
C MET A 94 4.28 9.86 -11.16
N LYS A 95 5.33 10.07 -10.34
CA LYS A 95 6.64 9.42 -10.58
C LYS A 95 6.61 7.91 -10.35
N ARG A 96 5.68 7.45 -9.51
CA ARG A 96 5.46 6.04 -9.16
C ARG A 96 4.55 5.32 -10.17
N MET A 97 3.84 6.05 -11.04
CA MET A 97 3.12 5.48 -12.18
C MET A 97 4.03 5.12 -13.35
N ILE A 98 5.26 5.64 -13.40
CA ILE A 98 6.23 5.33 -14.47
C ILE A 98 6.53 3.82 -14.55
N PRO A 99 6.86 3.12 -13.46
CA PRO A 99 7.04 1.67 -13.50
C PRO A 99 5.76 0.93 -13.89
N LEU A 100 4.58 1.43 -13.48
CA LEU A 100 3.28 0.85 -13.84
C LEU A 100 2.94 0.94 -15.31
N ILE A 101 3.14 2.12 -15.89
CA ILE A 101 3.03 2.33 -17.33
C ILE A 101 4.08 1.48 -18.04
N GLY A 102 5.29 1.36 -17.47
CA GLY A 102 6.36 0.51 -18.01
C GLY A 102 5.99 -0.97 -18.07
N ALA A 103 5.41 -1.53 -17.00
CA ALA A 103 4.96 -2.91 -16.95
C ALA A 103 3.79 -3.16 -17.89
N THR A 104 2.79 -2.27 -17.89
CA THR A 104 1.66 -2.34 -18.84
C THR A 104 2.14 -2.28 -20.30
N LEU A 105 3.14 -1.45 -20.59
CA LEU A 105 3.74 -1.38 -21.93
C LEU A 105 4.63 -2.58 -22.28
N PHE A 106 5.22 -3.21 -21.27
CA PHE A 106 6.02 -4.43 -21.42
C PHE A 106 5.15 -5.61 -21.81
N GLU A 107 3.93 -5.71 -21.28
CA GLU A 107 2.98 -6.78 -21.64
C GLU A 107 2.54 -6.74 -23.12
N PHE A 108 2.47 -5.55 -23.73
CA PHE A 108 2.16 -5.46 -25.17
C PHE A 108 3.29 -5.96 -26.09
N LEU A 109 4.45 -6.35 -25.56
CA LEU A 109 5.54 -6.86 -26.39
C LEU A 109 5.22 -8.30 -26.84
N PRO A 110 5.27 -8.58 -28.16
CA PRO A 110 4.83 -9.87 -28.72
C PRO A 110 5.83 -11.02 -28.51
N PHE A 111 6.48 -11.11 -27.35
CA PHE A 111 7.49 -12.12 -27.05
C PHE A 111 7.06 -12.90 -25.81
N GLY A 112 6.67 -14.16 -25.96
CA GLY A 112 6.13 -15.02 -24.88
C GLY A 112 7.02 -15.30 -23.65
N ILE A 113 8.05 -14.50 -23.43
CA ILE A 113 8.73 -14.31 -22.15
C ILE A 113 7.93 -13.36 -21.24
N THR A 114 7.19 -12.40 -21.81
CA THR A 114 6.26 -11.51 -21.08
C THR A 114 5.14 -12.34 -20.45
N ASP A 115 4.54 -13.26 -21.22
CA ASP A 115 3.45 -14.15 -20.80
C ASP A 115 3.77 -15.12 -19.63
N ILE A 116 5.05 -15.28 -19.28
CA ILE A 116 5.50 -16.17 -18.19
C ILE A 116 5.88 -15.38 -16.94
N MET A 117 6.24 -14.11 -17.12
CA MET A 117 6.66 -13.26 -16.01
C MET A 117 5.41 -12.73 -15.30
N PRO A 118 5.31 -12.83 -13.95
CA PRO A 118 4.20 -12.26 -13.22
C PRO A 118 4.39 -10.75 -13.06
N THR A 119 4.34 -10.02 -14.18
CA THR A 119 4.83 -8.66 -14.29
C THR A 119 3.97 -7.71 -13.46
N PHE A 120 2.65 -7.87 -13.45
CA PHE A 120 1.77 -7.04 -12.62
C PHE A 120 2.00 -7.31 -11.13
N THR A 121 2.19 -8.58 -10.73
CA THR A 121 2.42 -8.91 -9.32
C THR A 121 3.74 -8.33 -8.81
N LEU A 122 4.81 -8.49 -9.59
CA LEU A 122 6.12 -7.92 -9.25
C LEU A 122 6.07 -6.40 -9.14
N GLU A 123 5.31 -5.77 -10.02
CA GLU A 123 5.16 -4.33 -10.07
C GLU A 123 4.36 -3.78 -8.88
N VAL A 124 3.26 -4.45 -8.49
CA VAL A 124 2.51 -4.10 -7.27
C VAL A 124 3.40 -4.20 -6.02
N ILE A 125 4.21 -5.26 -5.92
CA ILE A 125 5.16 -5.42 -4.80
C ILE A 125 6.19 -4.29 -4.80
N TYR A 126 6.76 -3.97 -5.96
CA TYR A 126 7.77 -2.92 -6.09
C TYR A 126 7.20 -1.54 -5.73
N THR A 127 6.02 -1.20 -6.26
CA THR A 127 5.33 0.05 -6.00
C THR A 127 5.00 0.18 -4.51
N TRP A 128 4.52 -0.90 -3.88
CA TRP A 128 4.27 -0.92 -2.43
C TRP A 128 5.54 -0.76 -1.59
N TYR A 129 6.63 -1.44 -1.96
CA TYR A 129 7.92 -1.28 -1.29
C TYR A 129 8.41 0.17 -1.33
N MET A 130 8.26 0.85 -2.48
CA MET A 130 8.62 2.27 -2.61
C MET A 130 7.72 3.17 -1.75
N VAL A 131 6.41 2.93 -1.72
CA VAL A 131 5.47 3.67 -0.86
C VAL A 131 5.83 3.52 0.63
N THR A 132 6.08 2.30 1.08
CA THR A 132 6.37 2.01 2.49
C THR A 132 7.74 2.51 2.94
N LYS A 133 8.76 2.44 2.07
CA LYS A 133 10.11 2.94 2.36
C LYS A 133 10.14 4.46 2.56
N GLU A 134 9.40 5.21 1.76
CA GLU A 134 9.36 6.68 1.87
C GLU A 134 8.55 7.14 3.09
N ASN A 135 7.43 6.48 3.42
CA ASN A 135 6.68 6.81 4.63
C ASN A 135 7.54 6.65 5.90
N ARG A 136 8.41 5.64 5.95
CA ARG A 136 9.37 5.44 7.05
C ARG A 136 10.53 6.44 7.08
N ALA A 137 10.76 7.20 6.02
CA ALA A 137 11.82 8.22 5.96
C ALA A 137 11.31 9.61 6.38
N GLU A 138 9.99 9.78 6.52
CA GLU A 138 9.34 11.01 6.98
C GLU A 138 8.95 10.96 8.47
N ASP A 139 9.03 9.78 9.12
CA ASP A 139 8.91 9.56 10.57
C ASP A 139 10.26 9.64 11.29
#